data_AF-A0A846ASF6-F1
#
_entry.id   AF-A0A846ASF6-F1
#
_cell.length_a   1.000
_cell.length_b   1.000
_cell.length_c   1.000
_cell.angle_alpha   90.00
_cell.angle_beta   90.00
_cell.angle_gamma   90.00
#
_symmetry.space_group_name_H-M   'P 1'
#
loop_
_entity.id
_entity.type
_entity.pdbx_description
1 polymer ?
#
loop_
_entity_poly.entity_id
_entity_poly.type
_entity_poly.pdbx_seq_one_letter_code
_entity_poly.pdbx_strand_id
1 'polypeptide(L)' 'ANLSYACVRHVNLNGANLKQTNFKGTNLFGTNLNYANIKDTLFGKNSGISKETKFNLESRGAIFENSSGTG' A
#
# COMPACT_ATOMS: atom_id res chain seq x y z
N ALA A 1 0.88 -8.23 8.71
CA ALA A 1 2.01 -9.10 8.28
C ALA A 1 3.22 -8.23 7.89
N ASN A 2 4.39 -8.81 7.61
CA ASN A 2 5.51 -8.06 7.05
C ASN A 2 5.85 -8.56 5.64
N LEU A 3 5.70 -7.68 4.65
CA LEU A 3 6.00 -7.90 3.23
C LEU A 3 6.98 -6.84 2.71
N SER A 4 7.74 -6.20 3.59
CA SER A 4 8.69 -5.18 3.20
C SER A 4 9.71 -5.74 2.20
N TYR A 5 9.99 -5.00 1.14
CA TYR A 5 10.89 -5.37 0.04
C TYR A 5 10.48 -6.64 -0.73
N ALA A 6 9.28 -7.18 -0.50
CA ALA A 6 8.78 -8.32 -1.25
C ALA A 6 8.48 -7.96 -2.72
N CYS A 7 8.44 -8.98 -3.56
CA CYS A 7 8.02 -8.85 -4.95
C CYS A 7 6.54 -9.27 -5.07
N VAL A 8 5.62 -8.32 -5.00
CA VAL A 8 4.17 -8.55 -5.03
C VAL A 8 3.59 -7.83 -6.25
N ARG A 9 3.98 -8.30 -7.44
CA ARG A 9 3.56 -7.75 -8.74
C ARG A 9 2.50 -8.65 -9.40
N HIS A 10 1.54 -8.03 -10.08
CA HIS A 10 0.42 -8.71 -10.75
C HIS A 10 -0.43 -9.59 -9.82
N VAL A 11 -0.45 -9.29 -8.51
CA VAL A 11 -1.23 -10.07 -7.55
C VAL A 11 -2.62 -9.47 -7.41
N ASN A 12 -3.64 -10.32 -7.31
CA ASN A 12 -4.99 -9.88 -6.97
C ASN A 12 -5.16 -9.87 -5.43
N LEU A 13 -5.16 -8.68 -4.82
CA LEU A 13 -5.44 -8.46 -3.40
C LEU A 13 -6.79 -7.77 -3.19
N ASN A 14 -7.72 -7.92 -4.15
CA ASN A 14 -9.05 -7.35 -4.06
C ASN A 14 -9.77 -7.83 -2.80
N GLY A 15 -10.29 -6.88 -2.00
CA GLY A 15 -11.00 -7.20 -0.76
C GLY A 15 -10.13 -7.81 0.36
N ALA A 16 -8.82 -7.94 0.18
CA ALA A 16 -7.95 -8.54 1.18
C ALA A 16 -7.88 -7.71 2.47
N ASN A 17 -7.78 -8.37 3.62
CA ASN A 17 -7.50 -7.70 4.88
C ASN A 17 -5.98 -7.48 5.05
N LEU A 18 -5.53 -6.27 4.80
CA LEU A 18 -4.12 -5.87 4.85
C LEU A 18 -3.82 -4.92 6.01
N LYS A 19 -4.75 -4.76 6.96
CA LYS A 19 -4.63 -3.87 8.11
C LYS A 19 -3.28 -4.10 8.82
N GLN A 20 -2.60 -3.01 9.18
CA GLN A 20 -1.31 -3.05 9.90
C GLN A 20 -0.22 -3.89 9.20
N THR A 21 -0.29 -4.07 7.89
CA THR A 21 0.76 -4.77 7.13
C THR A 21 1.86 -3.81 6.68
N ASN A 22 3.11 -4.25 6.75
CA ASN A 22 4.24 -3.49 6.25
C ASN A 22 4.52 -3.85 4.77
N PHE A 23 4.25 -2.91 3.87
CA PHE A 23 4.53 -2.98 2.44
C PHE A 23 5.68 -2.05 2.01
N LYS A 24 6.50 -1.53 2.92
CA LYS A 24 7.60 -0.64 2.54
C LYS A 24 8.57 -1.32 1.57
N GLY A 25 8.95 -0.64 0.49
CA GLY A 25 9.89 -1.15 -0.51
C GLY A 25 9.34 -2.26 -1.41
N THR A 26 8.09 -2.68 -1.25
CA THR A 26 7.48 -3.72 -2.10
C THR A 26 7.29 -3.21 -3.53
N ASN A 27 7.57 -4.06 -4.52
CA ASN A 27 7.14 -3.83 -5.92
C ASN A 27 5.68 -4.25 -6.08
N LEU A 28 4.79 -3.27 -6.32
CA LEU A 28 3.34 -3.43 -6.43
C LEU A 28 2.83 -3.27 -7.88
N PHE A 29 3.70 -3.37 -8.88
CA PHE A 29 3.31 -3.19 -10.27
C PHE A 29 2.19 -4.15 -10.68
N GLY A 30 1.08 -3.60 -11.18
CA GLY A 30 -0.08 -4.38 -11.63
C GLY A 30 -0.86 -5.07 -10.51
N THR A 31 -0.61 -4.77 -9.25
CA THR A 31 -1.31 -5.39 -8.11
C THR A 31 -2.65 -4.71 -7.86
N ASN A 32 -3.71 -5.51 -7.77
CA ASN A 32 -5.07 -5.02 -7.54
C ASN A 32 -5.32 -4.86 -6.03
N LEU A 33 -5.40 -3.61 -5.55
CA LEU A 33 -5.71 -3.25 -4.15
C LEU A 33 -7.13 -2.69 -3.97
N ASN A 34 -8.01 -2.89 -4.96
CA ASN A 34 -9.39 -2.41 -4.90
C ASN A 34 -10.11 -3.07 -3.73
N TYR A 35 -10.87 -2.29 -2.94
CA TYR A 35 -11.62 -2.74 -1.77
C TYR A 35 -10.81 -3.40 -0.64
N ALA A 36 -9.49 -3.51 -0.73
CA ALA A 36 -8.67 -4.06 0.35
C ALA A 36 -8.81 -3.20 1.63
N ASN A 37 -8.85 -3.84 2.80
CA ASN A 37 -8.74 -3.11 4.06
C ASN A 37 -7.28 -2.75 4.30
N ILE A 38 -6.91 -1.51 4.02
CA ILE A 38 -5.52 -1.01 4.11
C ILE A 38 -5.29 -0.08 5.32
N LYS A 39 -6.24 -0.07 6.27
CA LYS A 39 -6.15 0.80 7.44
C LYS A 39 -4.85 0.52 8.21
N ASP A 40 -4.10 1.56 8.55
CA ASP A 40 -2.82 1.49 9.25
C ASP A 40 -1.76 0.64 8.49
N THR A 41 -1.94 0.37 7.20
CA THR A 41 -0.94 -0.30 6.36
C THR A 41 0.19 0.66 6.03
N LEU A 42 1.43 0.21 6.18
CA LEU A 42 2.61 1.03 5.95
C LEU A 42 3.11 0.88 4.50
N PHE A 43 3.12 1.97 3.78
CA PHE A 43 3.72 2.09 2.45
C PHE A 43 4.92 3.05 2.49
N GLY A 44 5.75 2.99 1.46
CA GLY A 44 6.96 3.81 1.35
C GLY A 44 7.93 3.19 0.38
N LYS A 45 8.54 4.01 -0.48
CA LYS A 45 9.52 3.55 -1.49
C LYS A 45 9.00 2.41 -2.38
N ASN A 46 7.68 2.34 -2.59
CA ASN A 46 7.06 1.31 -3.42
C ASN A 46 7.24 1.63 -4.91
N SER A 47 7.54 0.60 -5.70
CA SER A 47 7.48 0.67 -7.17
C SER A 47 6.09 0.24 -7.67
N GLY A 48 5.66 0.78 -8.82
CA GLY A 48 4.44 0.34 -9.48
C GLY A 48 3.13 0.90 -8.89
N ILE A 49 3.20 1.87 -7.97
CA ILE A 49 2.05 2.66 -7.53
C ILE A 49 2.04 4.03 -8.23
N SER A 50 0.87 4.46 -8.72
CA SER A 50 0.71 5.81 -9.25
C SER A 50 0.46 6.82 -8.12
N LYS A 51 0.55 8.12 -8.42
CA LYS A 51 0.17 9.19 -7.47
C LYS A 51 -1.30 9.08 -7.07
N GLU A 52 -2.17 8.74 -8.02
CA GLU A 52 -3.60 8.53 -7.78
C GLU A 52 -3.84 7.33 -6.85
N THR A 53 -3.17 6.20 -7.09
CA THR A 53 -3.24 5.04 -6.19
C THR A 53 -2.76 5.42 -4.79
N LYS A 54 -1.66 6.17 -4.68
CA LYS A 54 -1.17 6.66 -3.39
C LYS A 54 -2.24 7.51 -2.67
N PHE A 55 -2.84 8.49 -3.35
CA PHE A 55 -3.88 9.33 -2.77
C PHE A 55 -5.11 8.52 -2.32
N ASN A 56 -5.54 7.55 -3.14
CA ASN A 56 -6.64 6.65 -2.77
C ASN A 56 -6.32 5.81 -1.53
N LEU A 57 -5.09 5.31 -1.42
CA LEU A 57 -4.65 4.53 -0.26
C LEU A 57 -4.57 5.43 0.99
N GLU A 58 -4.04 6.64 0.87
CA GLU A 58 -4.00 7.62 1.98
C GLU A 58 -5.41 7.97 2.47
N SER A 59 -6.37 8.24 1.57
CA SER A 59 -7.76 8.54 1.95
C SER A 59 -8.48 7.36 2.62
N ARG A 60 -7.98 6.14 2.42
CA ARG A 60 -8.46 4.90 3.05
C ARG A 60 -7.72 4.56 4.36
N GLY A 61 -6.76 5.39 4.79
CA GLY A 61 -6.02 5.22 6.05
C GLY A 61 -4.67 4.53 5.95
N ALA A 62 -4.06 4.47 4.76
CA ALA A 62 -2.67 4.06 4.61
C ALA A 62 -1.71 5.12 5.15
N ILE A 63 -0.54 4.69 5.62
CA ILE A 63 0.53 5.56 6.13
C ILE A 63 1.71 5.47 5.16
N PHE A 64 2.23 6.61 4.68
CA PHE A 64 3.41 6.66 3.81
C PHE A 64 4.65 7.22 4.54
N GLU A 65 5.82 6.63 4.30
CA GLU A 65 7.09 7.00 4.98
C GLU A 65 7.48 8.49 4.88
N ASN A 66 6.94 9.24 3.90
CA ASN A 66 7.16 10.68 3.74
C ASN A 66 5.86 11.51 3.75
N SER A 67 4.70 10.92 4.11
CA SER A 67 3.54 11.74 4.46
C SER A 67 3.81 12.29 5.86
N SER A 68 4.65 13.33 5.94
CA SER A 68 4.65 14.24 7.09
C SER A 68 3.20 14.60 7.32
N GLY A 69 2.67 14.18 8.47
CA GLY A 69 1.25 14.26 8.77
C GLY A 69 0.69 15.62 8.40
N THR A 70 -0.36 15.63 7.58
CA THR A 70 -1.27 16.76 7.62
C THR A 70 -1.90 16.71 9.01
N GLY A 71 -1.51 17.67 9.85
CA GLY A 71 -2.12 17.92 11.14
C GLY A 71 -3.59 18.33 11.02
#